data_AF-A0A822IZD1-F1
#
_entry.id   AF-A0A822IZD1-F1
#
_cell.length_a   1.000
_cell.length_b   1.000
_cell.length_c   1.000
_cell.angle_alpha   90.00
_cell.angle_beta   90.00
_cell.angle_gamma   90.00
#
_symmetry.space_group_name_H-M   'P 1'
#
loop_
_entity.id
_entity.type
_entity.pdbx_description
1 polymer ?
#
loop_
_entity_poly.entity_id
_entity_poly.type
_entity_poly.pdbx_seq_one_letter_code
_entity_poly.pdbx_strand_id
1 'polypeptide(L)'
;MTIGKITSSQQNTVFVKVRPEDGTFIETHNGTARSNYYIIDSVGEQFSAAHWFGCIKVKMGNVVESARVRVNLYDTSAKALAYYETESDLSAGGSVIHVIFNPLPAGNYYLEIKKVSGSCGISVVTDSTLHNAYKEGAVTNQWDIESKIMYVSDVEEERAIAVVGDDVDNGVTVTGTGSDFNFIKLGLDEKAICREGDLLSNGGKILNGCWFVEEQ
;
A
#
# COMPACT_ATOMS: atom_id res chain seq x y z
N MET A 1 0.21 25.62 6.67
CA MET A 1 0.26 24.17 6.92
C MET A 1 1.60 23.89 7.57
N THR A 2 1.61 23.58 8.85
CA THR A 2 2.86 23.32 9.59
C THR A 2 3.20 21.85 9.39
N ILE A 3 4.30 21.58 8.70
CA ILE A 3 4.85 20.24 8.51
C ILE A 3 5.73 19.99 9.72
N GLY A 4 5.32 19.06 10.58
CA GLY A 4 6.07 18.74 11.78
C GLY A 4 6.91 17.48 11.63
N LYS A 5 8.15 17.55 12.10
CA LYS A 5 9.04 16.41 12.26
C LYS A 5 8.99 15.98 13.73
N ILE A 6 8.79 14.69 13.99
CA ILE A 6 8.92 14.15 15.34
C ILE A 6 10.41 14.26 15.72
N THR A 7 10.75 15.13 16.66
CA THR A 7 12.14 15.45 17.03
C THR A 7 12.57 14.83 18.35
N SER A 8 11.64 14.36 19.19
CA SER A 8 11.94 13.63 20.41
C SER A 8 10.67 13.01 21.03
N SER A 9 10.65 11.70 21.27
CA SER A 9 9.76 11.13 22.30
C SER A 9 10.54 11.12 23.61
N GLN A 10 10.18 11.97 24.58
CA GLN A 10 10.78 11.88 25.93
C GLN A 10 10.15 10.76 26.79
N GLN A 11 9.45 9.81 26.17
CA GLN A 11 8.96 8.61 26.82
C GLN A 11 9.44 7.39 26.05
N ASN A 12 9.97 6.41 26.79
CA ASN A 12 10.35 5.04 26.39
C ASN A 12 10.16 4.78 24.89
N THR A 13 11.15 5.14 24.08
CA THR A 13 11.11 4.96 22.64
C THR A 13 10.90 3.47 22.35
N VAL A 14 9.69 3.10 21.92
CA VAL A 14 9.45 1.71 21.51
C VAL A 14 10.02 1.56 20.12
N PHE A 15 10.98 0.65 20.01
CA PHE A 15 11.53 0.25 18.75
C PHE A 15 10.76 -0.96 18.24
N VAL A 16 10.32 -0.90 16.99
CA VAL A 16 9.95 -2.11 16.24
C VAL A 16 10.95 -2.36 15.14
N LYS A 17 11.14 -3.64 14.84
CA LYS A 17 11.87 -4.05 13.67
C LYS A 17 11.02 -3.76 12.46
N VAL A 18 11.53 -2.93 11.57
CA VAL A 18 10.89 -2.62 10.30
C VAL A 18 11.86 -2.84 9.17
N ARG A 19 11.31 -3.10 7.99
CA ARG A 19 12.05 -3.00 6.74
C ARG A 19 11.75 -1.64 6.14
N PRO A 20 12.67 -0.67 6.25
CA PRO A 20 12.41 0.67 5.75
C PRO A 20 12.27 0.69 4.23
N GLU A 21 11.34 1.52 3.75
CA GLU A 21 11.18 1.80 2.33
C GLU A 21 12.46 2.43 1.77
N ASP A 22 12.90 1.94 0.62
CA ASP A 22 14.05 2.51 -0.09
C ASP A 22 13.64 3.62 -1.07
N GLY A 23 12.33 3.84 -1.23
CA GLY A 23 11.72 4.82 -2.13
C GLY A 23 11.82 4.47 -3.62
N THR A 24 12.32 3.29 -3.96
CA THR A 24 12.55 2.86 -5.34
C THR A 24 11.34 2.10 -5.85
N PHE A 25 10.68 2.66 -6.87
CA PHE A 25 9.60 2.00 -7.59
C PHE A 25 10.13 1.28 -8.83
N ILE A 26 9.75 0.03 -9.00
CA ILE A 26 10.02 -0.78 -10.20
C ILE A 26 8.69 -1.08 -10.90
N GLU A 27 8.66 -0.88 -12.22
CA GLU A 27 7.51 -1.23 -13.06
C GLU A 27 7.29 -2.75 -13.04
N THR A 28 6.03 -3.19 -12.97
CA THR A 28 5.67 -4.61 -13.11
C THR A 28 5.53 -5.05 -14.57
N HIS A 29 5.58 -4.10 -15.50
CA HIS A 29 5.42 -4.28 -16.93
C HIS A 29 6.67 -3.83 -17.70
N ASN A 30 6.80 -4.25 -18.95
CA ASN A 30 7.83 -3.72 -19.87
C ASN A 30 7.20 -3.30 -21.20
N GLY A 31 7.02 -1.99 -21.41
CA GLY A 31 6.34 -1.42 -22.57
C GLY A 31 5.96 0.04 -22.32
N THR A 32 5.40 0.71 -23.33
CA THR A 32 5.08 2.15 -23.27
C THR A 32 3.72 2.51 -23.84
N ALA A 33 3.14 1.68 -24.70
CA ALA A 33 1.86 1.92 -25.34
C ALA A 33 0.73 1.71 -24.32
N ARG A 34 0.02 2.78 -23.98
CA ARG A 34 -1.02 2.76 -22.96
C ARG A 34 -2.41 2.71 -23.58
N SER A 35 -3.28 1.92 -22.98
CA SER A 35 -4.70 1.87 -23.29
C SER A 35 -5.52 1.77 -22.00
N ASN A 36 -6.84 1.87 -22.13
CA ASN A 36 -7.77 1.64 -21.03
C ASN A 36 -8.52 0.33 -21.27
N TYR A 37 -8.53 -0.54 -20.26
CA TYR A 37 -9.32 -1.77 -20.27
C TYR A 37 -10.45 -1.67 -19.24
N TYR A 38 -11.70 -1.91 -19.67
CA TYR A 38 -12.85 -1.88 -18.75
C TYR A 38 -12.99 -3.21 -18.02
N ILE A 39 -12.94 -3.16 -16.69
CA ILE A 39 -13.06 -4.36 -15.85
C ILE A 39 -14.50 -4.86 -15.89
N ILE A 40 -14.69 -6.10 -16.34
CA ILE A 40 -16.00 -6.76 -16.39
C ILE A 40 -16.30 -7.42 -15.05
N ASP A 41 -15.43 -8.36 -14.62
CA ASP A 41 -15.48 -8.99 -13.29
C ASP A 41 -14.14 -8.80 -12.56
N SER A 42 -13.07 -9.48 -13.00
CA SER A 42 -11.73 -9.27 -12.44
C SER A 42 -10.63 -9.24 -13.50
N VAL A 43 -9.57 -8.51 -13.17
CA VAL A 43 -8.29 -8.50 -13.88
C VAL A 43 -7.17 -8.60 -12.87
N GLY A 44 -6.01 -9.08 -13.28
CA GLY A 44 -4.87 -9.13 -12.41
C GLY A 44 -3.57 -9.29 -13.18
N GLU A 45 -2.48 -9.34 -12.43
CA GLU A 45 -1.13 -9.47 -12.95
C GLU A 45 -0.29 -10.30 -11.97
N GLN A 46 0.49 -11.21 -12.54
CA GLN A 46 1.60 -11.84 -11.82
C GLN A 46 2.82 -10.91 -11.87
N PHE A 47 3.50 -10.73 -10.75
CA PHE A 47 4.80 -10.06 -10.75
C PHE A 47 5.79 -10.81 -9.84
N SER A 48 7.07 -10.58 -10.08
CA SER A 48 8.16 -11.13 -9.29
C SER A 48 8.87 -10.01 -8.54
N ALA A 49 8.85 -10.07 -7.21
CA ALA A 49 9.65 -9.21 -6.34
C ALA A 49 11.03 -9.84 -6.13
N ALA A 50 12.09 -9.11 -6.47
CA ALA A 50 13.47 -9.56 -6.28
C ALA A 50 13.97 -9.39 -4.83
N HIS A 51 13.35 -8.47 -4.10
CA HIS A 51 13.65 -8.10 -2.72
C HIS A 51 12.35 -8.01 -1.92
N TRP A 52 12.46 -7.78 -0.62
CA TRP A 52 11.27 -7.46 0.18
C TRP A 52 10.57 -6.21 -0.37
N PHE A 53 9.24 -6.20 -0.37
CA PHE A 53 8.43 -5.08 -0.89
C PHE A 53 7.19 -4.85 -0.02
N GLY A 54 6.72 -3.60 0.04
CA GLY A 54 5.62 -3.21 0.96
C GLY A 54 4.53 -2.34 0.34
N CYS A 55 4.66 -1.98 -0.93
CA CYS A 55 3.68 -1.15 -1.62
C CYS A 55 3.53 -1.56 -3.08
N ILE A 56 2.30 -1.55 -3.59
CA ILE A 56 1.99 -1.65 -5.01
C ILE A 56 1.16 -0.44 -5.40
N LYS A 57 1.54 0.26 -6.46
CA LYS A 57 0.75 1.33 -7.07
C LYS A 57 0.14 0.83 -8.36
N VAL A 58 -1.17 0.93 -8.47
CA VAL A 58 -1.91 0.52 -9.67
C VAL A 58 -2.65 1.70 -10.24
N LYS A 59 -2.44 1.97 -11.53
CA LYS A 59 -3.10 3.09 -12.17
C LYS A 59 -4.45 2.68 -12.74
N MET A 60 -5.49 3.29 -12.21
CA MET A 60 -6.81 3.25 -12.81
C MET A 60 -6.82 4.19 -14.01
N GLY A 61 -7.38 3.70 -15.11
CA GLY A 61 -7.46 4.45 -16.36
C GLY A 61 -8.65 5.39 -16.32
N ASN A 62 -9.72 5.04 -17.04
CA ASN A 62 -10.94 5.86 -17.09
C ASN A 62 -12.06 5.24 -16.23
N VAL A 63 -12.29 5.82 -15.05
CA VAL A 63 -13.45 5.53 -14.21
C VAL A 63 -14.61 6.41 -14.69
N VAL A 64 -15.66 5.80 -15.26
CA VAL A 64 -16.72 6.56 -15.97
C VAL A 64 -17.66 7.25 -14.98
N GLU A 65 -17.96 6.55 -13.90
CA GLU A 65 -18.79 6.96 -12.78
C GLU A 65 -18.13 6.48 -11.49
N SER A 66 -18.52 7.02 -10.34
CA SER A 66 -18.01 6.52 -9.06
C SER A 66 -18.15 5.01 -8.99
N ALA A 67 -17.02 4.32 -8.80
CA ALA A 67 -16.94 2.87 -8.84
C ALA A 67 -16.28 2.37 -7.57
N ARG A 68 -16.49 1.09 -7.28
CA ARG A 68 -15.76 0.41 -6.20
C ARG A 68 -15.06 -0.80 -6.75
N VAL A 69 -13.82 -0.97 -6.33
CA VAL A 69 -13.03 -2.16 -6.62
C VAL A 69 -12.55 -2.80 -5.32
N ARG A 70 -12.34 -4.11 -5.37
CA ARG A 70 -11.62 -4.86 -4.36
C ARG A 70 -10.25 -5.21 -4.92
N VAL A 71 -9.22 -4.95 -4.14
CA VAL A 71 -7.84 -5.26 -4.49
C VAL A 71 -7.34 -6.35 -3.57
N ASN A 72 -6.85 -7.43 -4.17
CA ASN A 72 -6.33 -8.60 -3.47
C ASN A 72 -4.89 -8.88 -3.89
N LEU A 73 -4.10 -9.41 -2.96
CA LEU A 73 -2.77 -9.94 -3.23
C LEU A 73 -2.70 -11.39 -2.77
N TYR A 74 -2.34 -12.29 -3.68
CA TYR A 74 -2.28 -13.74 -3.42
C TYR A 74 -0.88 -14.31 -3.63
N ASP A 75 -0.67 -15.50 -3.07
CA ASP A 75 0.53 -16.33 -3.25
C ASP A 75 0.65 -16.95 -4.63
N THR A 76 -0.48 -17.39 -5.19
CA THR A 76 -0.55 -18.18 -6.41
C THR A 76 -1.78 -17.83 -7.24
N SER A 77 -1.79 -18.24 -8.51
CA SER A 77 -2.98 -18.14 -9.37
C SER A 77 -4.17 -18.96 -8.85
N ALA A 78 -3.91 -19.99 -8.04
CA ALA A 78 -4.92 -20.79 -7.36
C ALA A 78 -5.54 -20.08 -6.15
N LYS A 79 -4.99 -18.92 -5.74
CA LYS A 79 -5.47 -18.08 -4.62
C LYS A 79 -5.54 -18.86 -3.31
N ALA A 80 -4.52 -19.68 -3.03
CA ALA A 80 -4.50 -20.53 -1.84
C ALA A 80 -4.35 -19.71 -0.55
N LEU A 81 -3.57 -18.62 -0.60
CA LEU A 81 -3.38 -17.69 0.50
C LEU A 81 -3.56 -16.24 0.03
N ALA A 82 -4.37 -15.48 0.76
CA ALA A 82 -4.50 -14.03 0.59
C ALA A 82 -3.55 -13.30 1.55
N TYR A 83 -2.61 -12.54 1.01
CA TYR A 83 -1.72 -11.67 1.80
C TYR A 83 -2.35 -10.32 2.12
N TYR A 84 -3.23 -9.83 1.25
CA TYR A 84 -3.87 -8.53 1.39
C TYR A 84 -5.23 -8.51 0.70
N GLU A 85 -6.21 -7.86 1.31
CA GLU A 85 -7.52 -7.56 0.73
C GLU A 85 -7.98 -6.19 1.21
N THR A 86 -8.41 -5.33 0.30
CA THR A 86 -9.04 -4.04 0.61
C THR A 86 -10.09 -3.67 -0.42
N GLU A 87 -11.03 -2.81 -0.04
CA GLU A 87 -11.94 -2.15 -0.99
C GLU A 87 -11.51 -0.69 -1.17
N SER A 88 -11.61 -0.19 -2.39
CA SER A 88 -11.27 1.19 -2.74
C SER A 88 -12.39 1.80 -3.55
N ASP A 89 -12.92 2.92 -3.04
CA ASP A 89 -13.83 3.78 -3.78
C ASP A 89 -13.04 4.64 -4.76
N LEU A 90 -13.46 4.64 -6.02
CA LEU A 90 -12.85 5.35 -7.12
C LEU A 90 -13.77 6.50 -7.56
N SER A 91 -13.23 7.72 -7.58
CA SER A 91 -13.90 8.86 -8.20
C SER A 91 -13.85 8.74 -9.72
N ALA A 92 -14.81 9.37 -10.41
CA ALA A 92 -14.77 9.49 -11.87
C ALA A 92 -13.46 10.14 -12.35
N GLY A 93 -12.97 9.71 -13.51
CA GLY A 93 -11.68 10.09 -14.08
C GLY A 93 -10.55 9.10 -13.80
N GLY A 94 -9.32 9.61 -13.75
CA GLY A 94 -8.13 8.80 -13.45
C GLY A 94 -7.79 8.80 -11.97
N SER A 95 -7.33 7.66 -11.46
CA SER A 95 -6.91 7.50 -10.07
C SER A 95 -5.73 6.52 -9.97
N VAL A 96 -5.01 6.56 -8.85
CA VAL A 96 -3.98 5.57 -8.54
C VAL A 96 -4.37 4.93 -7.22
N ILE A 97 -4.45 3.60 -7.20
CA ILE A 97 -4.66 2.84 -5.98
C ILE A 97 -3.28 2.56 -5.39
N HIS A 98 -3.14 2.84 -4.09
CA HIS A 98 -1.97 2.51 -3.31
C HIS A 98 -2.31 1.33 -2.41
N VAL A 99 -1.68 0.20 -2.65
CA VAL A 99 -1.84 -1.04 -1.90
C VAL A 99 -0.65 -1.12 -0.96
N ILE A 100 -0.85 -0.84 0.32
CA ILE A 100 0.21 -0.81 1.34
C ILE A 100 -0.06 -1.93 2.33
N PHE A 101 0.93 -2.80 2.56
CA PHE A 101 0.82 -4.00 3.40
C PHE A 101 2.15 -4.29 4.12
N ASN A 102 2.10 -5.16 5.13
CA ASN A 102 3.29 -5.65 5.82
C ASN A 102 4.26 -6.26 4.79
N PRO A 103 5.56 -5.89 4.79
CA PRO A 103 6.43 -6.26 3.70
C PRO A 103 6.47 -7.76 3.50
N LEU A 104 6.45 -8.17 2.24
CA LEU A 104 6.50 -9.57 1.84
C LEU A 104 7.89 -9.86 1.26
N PRO A 105 8.41 -11.08 1.43
CA PRO A 105 9.73 -11.46 0.94
C PRO A 105 9.79 -11.45 -0.59
N ALA A 106 11.00 -11.59 -1.13
CA ALA A 106 11.19 -11.88 -2.55
C ALA A 106 10.37 -13.12 -2.98
N GLY A 107 9.75 -13.07 -4.15
CA GLY A 107 8.86 -14.13 -4.60
C GLY A 107 7.93 -13.71 -5.74
N ASN A 108 7.10 -14.66 -6.18
CA ASN A 108 6.03 -14.40 -7.14
C ASN A 108 4.73 -14.12 -6.40
N TYR A 109 4.00 -13.11 -6.88
CA TYR A 109 2.74 -12.67 -6.27
C TYR A 109 1.72 -12.39 -7.36
N TYR A 110 0.45 -12.51 -6.99
CA TYR A 110 -0.69 -12.36 -7.89
C TYR A 110 -1.60 -11.25 -7.38
N LEU A 111 -1.53 -10.08 -8.03
CA LEU A 111 -2.41 -8.96 -7.75
C LEU A 111 -3.72 -9.15 -8.53
N GLU A 112 -4.87 -9.07 -7.86
CA GLU A 112 -6.17 -9.06 -8.51
C GLU A 112 -6.96 -7.79 -8.15
N ILE A 113 -7.55 -7.17 -9.16
CA ILE A 113 -8.52 -6.09 -9.04
C ILE A 113 -9.86 -6.63 -9.52
N LYS A 114 -10.80 -6.72 -8.58
CA LYS A 114 -12.17 -7.16 -8.82
C LYS A 114 -13.11 -5.96 -8.79
N LYS A 115 -13.97 -5.86 -9.79
CA LYS A 115 -15.05 -4.88 -9.80
C LYS A 115 -16.10 -5.26 -8.75
N VAL A 116 -16.44 -4.33 -7.87
CA VAL A 116 -17.51 -4.48 -6.88
C VAL A 116 -18.77 -3.75 -7.35
N SER A 117 -18.62 -2.51 -7.84
CA SER A 117 -19.73 -1.71 -8.37
C SER A 117 -19.25 -0.64 -9.37
N GLY A 118 -20.18 -0.08 -10.13
CA GLY A 118 -19.91 0.95 -11.14
C GLY A 118 -19.11 0.45 -12.35
N SER A 119 -18.73 1.37 -13.24
CA SER A 119 -17.88 1.09 -14.39
C SER A 119 -16.49 1.70 -14.21
N CYS A 120 -15.48 0.84 -14.06
CA CYS A 120 -14.09 1.26 -13.89
C CYS A 120 -13.20 0.72 -15.02
N GLY A 121 -12.36 1.62 -15.54
CA GLY A 121 -11.26 1.28 -16.44
C GLY A 121 -9.94 1.21 -15.68
N ILE A 122 -9.10 0.26 -16.06
CA ILE A 122 -7.72 0.15 -15.62
C ILE A 122 -6.78 0.56 -16.74
N SER A 123 -5.69 1.26 -16.39
CA SER A 123 -4.66 1.61 -17.35
C SER A 123 -3.79 0.38 -17.60
N VAL A 124 -3.61 0.03 -18.88
CA VAL A 124 -2.86 -1.16 -19.30
C VAL A 124 -1.79 -0.81 -20.32
N VAL A 125 -0.74 -1.62 -20.39
CA VAL A 125 0.38 -1.50 -21.31
C VAL A 125 0.26 -2.59 -22.38
N THR A 126 -0.18 -2.21 -23.58
CA THR A 126 -0.59 -3.14 -24.65
C THR A 126 0.57 -3.68 -25.48
N ASP A 127 1.71 -3.00 -25.47
CA ASP A 127 2.95 -3.45 -26.11
C ASP A 127 3.85 -4.20 -25.12
N SER A 128 3.29 -4.62 -23.97
CA SER A 128 4.14 -5.22 -22.96
C SER A 128 4.71 -6.55 -23.39
N THR A 129 5.97 -6.82 -23.04
CA THR A 129 6.67 -8.07 -23.39
C THR A 129 6.73 -9.09 -22.26
N LEU A 130 6.20 -8.76 -21.08
CA LEU A 130 6.16 -9.69 -19.95
C LEU A 130 4.95 -10.63 -20.05
N HIS A 131 3.78 -10.12 -20.43
CA HIS A 131 2.55 -10.89 -20.64
C HIS A 131 2.12 -11.67 -19.38
N ASN A 132 2.20 -11.00 -18.24
CA ASN A 132 1.89 -11.56 -16.94
C ASN A 132 0.45 -11.29 -16.48
N ALA A 133 -0.33 -10.54 -17.26
CA ALA A 133 -1.72 -10.29 -16.92
C ALA A 133 -2.64 -11.50 -17.10
N TYR A 134 -3.74 -11.44 -16.36
CA TYR A 134 -4.88 -12.34 -16.51
C TYR A 134 -6.20 -11.57 -16.40
N LYS A 135 -7.22 -12.10 -17.04
CA LYS A 135 -8.59 -11.63 -17.00
C LYS A 135 -9.47 -12.78 -16.55
N GLU A 136 -10.28 -12.56 -15.53
CA GLU A 136 -11.27 -13.55 -15.06
C GLU A 136 -10.63 -14.92 -14.77
N GLY A 137 -9.39 -14.90 -14.26
CA GLY A 137 -8.59 -16.09 -13.97
C GLY A 137 -7.87 -16.73 -15.18
N ALA A 138 -8.04 -16.21 -16.40
CA ALA A 138 -7.36 -16.69 -17.59
C ALA A 138 -6.21 -15.76 -18.03
N VAL A 139 -5.03 -16.32 -18.28
CA VAL A 139 -3.85 -15.57 -18.75
C VAL A 139 -4.14 -14.89 -20.09
N THR A 140 -3.64 -13.67 -20.26
CA THR A 140 -3.72 -12.91 -21.51
C THR A 140 -2.35 -12.37 -21.90
N ASN A 141 -2.06 -12.37 -23.21
CA ASN A 141 -0.85 -11.77 -23.77
C ASN A 141 -1.11 -10.41 -24.44
N GLN A 142 -2.30 -9.85 -24.25
CA GLN A 142 -2.72 -8.63 -24.94
C GLN A 142 -2.19 -7.36 -24.28
N TRP A 143 -1.90 -7.41 -22.99
CA TRP A 143 -1.51 -6.26 -22.18
C TRP A 143 -1.03 -6.71 -20.80
N ASP A 144 -0.27 -5.84 -20.14
CA ASP A 144 0.04 -5.90 -18.71
C ASP A 144 -0.59 -4.71 -17.97
N ILE A 145 -0.70 -4.76 -16.65
CA ILE A 145 -1.30 -3.66 -15.88
C ILE A 145 -0.26 -2.54 -15.73
N GLU A 146 -0.65 -1.26 -15.88
CA GLU A 146 0.24 -0.13 -15.56
C GLU A 146 0.38 -0.03 -14.03
N SER A 147 1.35 -0.76 -13.48
CA SER A 147 1.58 -0.88 -12.04
C SER A 147 3.08 -0.88 -11.67
N LYS A 148 3.36 -0.54 -10.41
CA LYS A 148 4.71 -0.51 -9.83
C LYS A 148 4.71 -1.09 -8.43
N ILE A 149 5.82 -1.73 -8.05
CA ILE A 149 6.08 -2.13 -6.68
C ILE A 149 7.18 -1.26 -6.06
N MET A 150 7.11 -1.03 -4.75
CA MET A 150 8.18 -0.38 -3.98
C MET A 150 8.88 -1.39 -3.11
N TYR A 151 10.20 -1.48 -3.27
CA TYR A 151 11.02 -2.31 -2.39
C TYR A 151 11.20 -1.66 -1.02
N VAL A 152 11.49 -2.53 -0.07
CA VAL A 152 11.95 -2.17 1.26
C VAL A 152 13.29 -2.86 1.49
N SER A 153 14.03 -2.41 2.50
CA SER A 153 15.29 -3.04 2.88
C SER A 153 15.14 -4.54 3.17
N ASP A 154 16.06 -5.33 2.63
CA ASP A 154 16.24 -6.74 3.00
C ASP A 154 16.81 -6.92 4.41
N VAL A 155 17.23 -5.83 5.05
CA VAL A 155 17.67 -5.79 6.45
C VAL A 155 16.62 -5.08 7.31
N GLU A 156 16.25 -5.73 8.41
CA GLU A 156 15.44 -5.11 9.44
C GLU A 156 16.25 -4.12 10.27
N GLU A 157 15.66 -2.97 10.53
CA GLU A 157 16.19 -1.94 11.41
C GLU A 157 15.21 -1.69 12.55
N GLU A 158 15.75 -1.43 13.73
CA GLU A 158 14.95 -0.93 14.85
C GLU A 158 14.61 0.54 14.59
N ARG A 159 13.32 0.85 14.46
CA ARG A 159 12.84 2.23 14.34
C ARG A 159 11.87 2.57 15.45
N ALA A 160 12.06 3.78 15.97
CA ALA A 160 11.16 4.40 16.92
C ALA A 160 9.78 4.57 16.28
N ILE A 161 8.74 4.06 16.93
CA ILE A 161 7.35 4.24 16.48
C ILE A 161 6.76 5.50 17.13
N ALA A 162 5.92 6.21 16.38
CA ALA A 162 5.06 7.24 16.94
C ALA A 162 3.76 6.61 17.50
N VAL A 163 3.43 6.91 18.75
CA VAL A 163 2.16 6.54 19.38
C VAL A 163 1.34 7.78 19.73
N VAL A 164 0.04 7.62 20.00
CA VAL A 164 -0.81 8.73 20.41
C VAL A 164 -0.26 9.44 21.66
N GLY A 165 -0.14 10.76 21.59
CA GLY A 165 0.40 11.61 22.64
C GLY A 165 1.92 11.85 22.56
N ASP A 166 2.59 11.39 21.50
CA ASP A 166 4.00 11.71 21.26
C ASP A 166 4.17 13.15 20.77
N ASP A 167 5.24 13.81 21.24
CA ASP A 167 5.58 15.18 20.88
C ASP A 167 6.07 15.28 19.42
N VAL A 168 5.54 16.27 18.71
CA VAL A 168 5.94 16.66 17.36
C VAL A 168 6.55 18.06 17.42
N ASP A 169 7.62 18.30 16.66
CA ASP A 169 8.33 19.60 16.62
C ASP A 169 8.73 20.12 18.00
N ASN A 170 9.31 19.26 18.85
CA ASN A 170 9.77 19.61 20.19
C ASN A 170 8.63 20.17 21.08
N GLY A 171 7.46 19.54 21.00
CA GLY A 171 6.30 19.85 21.84
C GLY A 171 5.38 20.97 21.30
N VAL A 172 5.56 21.42 20.06
CA VAL A 172 4.64 22.38 19.42
C VAL A 172 3.26 21.75 19.20
N THR A 173 3.22 20.44 18.94
CA THR A 173 1.97 19.67 18.93
C THR A 173 2.23 18.22 19.33
N VAL A 174 1.18 17.41 19.39
CA VAL A 174 1.25 15.98 19.69
C VAL A 174 0.44 15.18 18.68
N THR A 175 0.78 13.91 18.51
CA THR A 175 -0.06 12.96 17.77
C THR A 175 -1.40 12.78 18.48
N GLY A 176 -2.50 12.90 17.73
CA GLY A 176 -3.86 12.96 18.26
C GLY A 176 -4.69 11.69 18.04
N THR A 177 -4.51 11.01 16.90
CA THR A 177 -5.18 9.73 16.60
C THR A 177 -4.18 8.64 16.25
N GLY A 178 -4.62 7.39 16.36
CA GLY A 178 -3.83 6.20 16.05
C GLY A 178 -4.70 5.06 15.54
N SER A 179 -4.12 3.87 15.43
CA SER A 179 -4.83 2.66 15.03
C SER A 179 -5.89 2.23 16.06
N ASP A 180 -7.07 1.85 15.58
CA ASP A 180 -8.15 1.28 16.41
C ASP A 180 -7.90 -0.19 16.77
N PHE A 181 -6.88 -0.81 16.19
CA PHE A 181 -6.60 -2.24 16.32
C PHE A 181 -5.16 -2.54 16.78
N ASN A 182 -4.22 -1.60 16.54
CA ASN A 182 -2.81 -1.79 16.87
C ASN A 182 -2.42 -0.90 18.07
N PHE A 183 -2.28 -1.54 19.23
CA PHE A 183 -1.85 -0.90 20.47
C PHE A 183 -0.50 -1.45 20.90
N ILE A 184 0.29 -0.61 21.56
CA ILE A 184 1.56 -1.01 22.16
C ILE A 184 1.56 -0.64 23.63
N LYS A 185 2.06 -1.57 24.45
CA LYS A 185 2.15 -1.38 25.89
C LYS A 185 3.37 -0.53 26.22
N LEU A 186 3.11 0.65 26.78
CA LEU A 186 4.10 1.63 27.21
C LEU A 186 4.05 1.79 28.72
N GLY A 187 4.81 0.94 29.41
CA GLY A 187 4.75 0.83 30.86
C GLY A 187 3.44 0.17 31.32
N LEU A 188 2.58 0.94 31.99
CA LEU A 188 1.27 0.48 32.47
C LEU A 188 0.13 0.82 31.50
N ASP A 189 0.36 1.71 30.54
CA ASP A 189 -0.67 2.19 29.62
C ASP A 189 -0.52 1.53 28.24
N GLU A 190 -1.64 1.25 27.59
CA GLU A 190 -1.67 0.88 26.17
C GLU A 190 -1.90 2.14 25.34
N LYS A 191 -1.05 2.37 24.34
CA LYS A 191 -1.18 3.50 23.41
C LYS A 191 -1.36 3.00 21.99
N ALA A 192 -2.27 3.63 21.25
CA ALA A 192 -2.47 3.35 19.84
C ALA A 192 -1.26 3.80 19.00
N ILE A 193 -0.85 2.98 18.04
CA ILE A 193 0.22 3.29 17.09
C ILE A 193 -0.31 4.28 16.05
N CYS A 194 0.42 5.36 15.79
CA CYS A 194 0.09 6.35 14.77
C CYS A 194 0.46 5.87 13.37
N ARG A 195 -0.34 6.24 12.37
CA ARG A 195 -0.19 5.88 10.96
C ARG A 195 -0.18 7.13 10.08
N GLU A 196 0.24 6.99 8.83
CA GLU A 196 0.00 8.04 7.84
C GLU A 196 -1.50 8.40 7.77
N GLY A 197 -1.79 9.70 7.71
CA GLY A 197 -3.13 10.25 7.69
C GLY A 197 -3.76 10.52 9.05
N ASP A 198 -3.19 9.99 10.15
CA ASP A 198 -3.65 10.26 11.51
C ASP A 198 -3.49 11.75 11.87
N LEU A 199 -4.40 12.24 12.69
CA LEU A 199 -4.48 13.65 13.07
C LEU A 199 -3.45 14.01 14.13
N LEU A 200 -2.94 15.24 14.05
CA LEU A 200 -2.25 15.93 15.12
C LEU A 200 -3.25 16.73 15.93
N SER A 201 -2.96 16.99 17.21
CA SER A 201 -3.86 17.75 18.10
C SER A 201 -4.13 19.18 17.65
N ASN A 202 -3.28 19.74 16.78
CA ASN A 202 -3.49 21.05 16.16
C ASN A 202 -4.29 21.01 14.84
N GLY A 203 -4.85 19.85 14.46
CA GLY A 203 -5.59 19.64 13.21
C GLY A 203 -4.71 19.33 12.00
N GLY A 204 -3.39 19.21 12.16
CA GLY A 204 -2.49 18.67 11.14
C GLY A 204 -2.66 17.17 10.91
N LYS A 205 -1.91 16.59 9.96
CA LYS A 205 -1.89 15.15 9.68
C LYS A 205 -0.47 14.63 9.56
N ILE A 206 -0.28 13.35 9.90
CA ILE A 206 0.96 12.63 9.63
C ILE A 206 1.04 12.35 8.13
N LEU A 207 2.15 12.76 7.51
CA LEU A 207 2.33 12.71 6.04
C LEU A 207 3.16 11.52 5.56
N ASN A 208 3.92 10.86 6.43
CA ASN A 208 4.71 9.68 6.10
C ASN A 208 4.79 8.78 7.34
N GLY A 209 4.48 7.50 7.18
CA GLY A 209 4.58 6.52 8.26
C GLY A 209 3.84 5.23 7.93
N CYS A 210 4.47 4.34 7.16
CA CYS A 210 4.11 2.93 7.12
C CYS A 210 4.76 2.28 8.35
N TRP A 211 4.02 2.13 9.45
CA TRP A 211 4.51 1.43 10.64
C TRP A 211 3.95 0.02 10.64
N PHE A 212 4.84 -0.93 10.38
CA PHE A 212 4.54 -2.36 10.43
C PHE A 212 4.58 -2.84 11.87
N VAL A 213 3.54 -3.56 12.28
CA VAL A 213 3.49 -4.28 13.56
C VAL A 213 3.59 -5.75 13.21
N GLU A 214 4.66 -6.41 13.65
CA GLU A 214 4.63 -7.86 13.83
C GLU A 214 3.80 -8.14 15.09
N GLU A 215 2.69 -8.87 14.92
CA GLU A 215 2.08 -9.57 16.06
C GLU A 215 3.05 -10.67 16.52
N GLN A 216 3.37 -10.69 17.82
CA GLN A 216 4.09 -11.80 18.44
C GLN A 216 3.19 -13.03 18.60
#